data_AF-A0ABD1IJA1-F1
#
_entry.id   AF-A0ABD1IJA1-F1
#
_cell.length_a   1.000
_cell.length_b   1.000
_cell.length_c   1.000
_cell.angle_alpha   90.00
_cell.angle_beta   90.00
_cell.angle_gamma   90.00
#
_symmetry.space_group_name_H-M   'P 1'
#
loop_
_entity.id
_entity.type
_entity.pdbx_description
1 polymer ?
#
loop_
_entity_poly.entity_id
_entity_poly.type
_entity_poly.pdbx_seq_one_letter_code
_entity_poly.pdbx_strand_id
1 'polypeptide(L)'
;MKTKILGISACVLIAILDIIAVVLAMKAKEAQNHGEHMRMWILECKLRSHDAFVLGVAAAVLLSAAHILVNLLGLLAVTGRDESQKPSKKFSKVFFVSIWIIYVVGVTLLVIGTRSNEKKGISCGFTYHNFLPTGGILCVVHAFLSSAYYVIS
;
A
#
# COMPACT_ATOMS: atom_id res chain seq x y z
N MET A 1 -26.77 -14.99 -1.57
CA MET A 1 -25.56 -15.84 -1.45
C MET A 1 -24.41 -15.35 -2.34
N LYS A 2 -24.65 -15.07 -3.62
CA LYS A 2 -23.63 -14.58 -4.58
C LYS A 2 -22.87 -13.32 -4.13
N THR A 3 -23.54 -12.33 -3.56
CA THR A 3 -22.92 -11.07 -3.10
C THR A 3 -21.97 -11.23 -1.91
N LYS A 4 -22.27 -12.14 -0.97
CA LYS A 4 -21.39 -12.44 0.17
C LYS A 4 -20.12 -13.18 -0.28
N ILE A 5 -20.26 -14.14 -1.19
CA ILE A 5 -19.13 -14.89 -1.75
C ILE A 5 -18.20 -13.94 -2.53
N LEU A 6 -18.78 -13.02 -3.31
CA LEU A 6 -18.03 -12.01 -4.07
C LEU A 6 -17.27 -11.03 -3.15
N GLY A 7 -17.87 -10.61 -2.04
CA GLY A 7 -17.19 -9.77 -1.04
C GLY A 7 -16.01 -10.49 -0.36
N ILE A 8 -16.20 -11.76 0.01
CA ILE A 8 -15.14 -12.58 0.63
C ILE A 8 -13.99 -12.81 -0.36
N SER A 9 -14.29 -13.19 -1.61
CA SER A 9 -13.25 -13.42 -2.61
C SER A 9 -12.46 -12.15 -2.92
N ALA A 10 -13.11 -10.99 -2.92
CA ALA A 10 -12.45 -9.72 -3.07
C ALA A 10 -11.54 -9.34 -1.88
N CYS A 11 -11.99 -9.58 -0.64
CA CYS A 11 -11.14 -9.34 0.54
C CYS A 11 -9.87 -10.19 0.49
N VAL A 12 -10.00 -11.46 0.10
CA VAL A 12 -8.85 -12.35 -0.08
C VAL A 12 -7.92 -11.82 -1.17
N LEU A 13 -8.45 -11.38 -2.31
CA LEU A 13 -7.65 -10.83 -3.40
C LEU A 13 -6.91 -9.54 -2.98
N ILE A 14 -7.59 -8.61 -2.29
CA ILE A 14 -6.98 -7.37 -1.75
C ILE A 14 -5.86 -7.72 -0.78
N ALA A 15 -6.10 -8.64 0.16
CA ALA A 15 -5.09 -9.08 1.12
C ALA A 15 -3.87 -9.68 0.42
N ILE A 16 -4.05 -10.50 -0.63
CA ILE A 16 -2.94 -11.06 -1.40
C ILE A 16 -2.13 -9.95 -2.08
N LEU A 17 -2.79 -8.98 -2.74
CA LEU A 17 -2.12 -7.86 -3.39
C LEU A 17 -1.31 -7.02 -2.40
N ASP A 18 -1.90 -6.69 -1.26
CA ASP A 18 -1.25 -5.92 -0.19
C ASP A 18 -0.08 -6.70 0.43
N ILE A 19 -0.20 -8.02 0.64
CA ILE A 19 0.91 -8.87 1.12
C ILE A 19 2.06 -8.88 0.11
N ILE A 20 1.78 -9.04 -1.18
CA ILE A 20 2.82 -9.00 -2.22
C ILE A 20 3.48 -7.61 -2.22
N ALA A 21 2.70 -6.53 -2.13
CA ALA A 21 3.23 -5.17 -2.05
C ALA A 21 4.16 -4.97 -0.85
N VAL A 22 3.80 -5.51 0.33
CA VAL A 22 4.66 -5.50 1.54
C VAL A 22 5.98 -6.21 1.27
N VAL A 23 5.92 -7.44 0.73
CA VAL A 23 7.13 -8.22 0.44
C VAL A 23 8.03 -7.49 -0.55
N LEU A 24 7.46 -6.87 -1.60
CA LEU A 24 8.22 -6.09 -2.57
C LEU A 24 8.83 -4.84 -1.94
N ALA A 25 8.11 -4.13 -1.08
CA ALA A 25 8.64 -2.97 -0.36
C ALA A 25 9.80 -3.36 0.57
N MET A 26 9.73 -4.52 1.23
CA MET A 26 10.81 -5.06 2.06
C MET A 26 12.02 -5.49 1.23
N LYS A 27 11.81 -6.19 0.11
CA LYS A 27 12.89 -6.52 -0.84
C LYS A 27 13.53 -5.27 -1.43
N ALA A 28 12.74 -4.22 -1.70
CA ALA A 28 13.25 -2.94 -2.17
C ALA A 28 14.15 -2.29 -1.11
N LYS A 29 13.79 -2.39 0.19
CA LYS A 29 14.64 -1.95 1.30
C LYS A 29 15.94 -2.77 1.39
N GLU A 30 15.86 -4.09 1.26
CA GLU A 30 17.05 -4.96 1.25
C GLU A 30 17.97 -4.62 0.08
N ALA A 31 17.43 -4.45 -1.13
CA ALA A 31 18.18 -4.04 -2.32
C ALA A 31 18.80 -2.64 -2.20
N GLN A 32 18.21 -1.74 -1.40
CA GLN A 32 18.85 -0.46 -1.02
C GLN A 32 20.02 -0.65 -0.07
N ASN A 33 19.91 -1.62 0.85
CA ASN A 33 20.88 -1.82 1.91
C ASN A 33 22.02 -2.78 1.52
N HIS A 34 21.89 -3.48 0.38
CA HIS A 34 22.82 -4.52 -0.08
C HIS A 34 24.20 -3.98 -0.58
N GLY A 35 24.52 -2.72 -0.28
CA GLY A 35 25.84 -2.10 -0.54
C GLY A 35 26.33 -1.18 0.59
N GLU A 36 25.59 -1.06 1.70
CA GLU A 36 25.79 -0.04 2.74
C GLU A 36 26.40 -0.66 4.02
N HIS A 37 27.66 -1.07 3.96
CA HIS A 37 28.52 -1.18 5.15
C HIS A 37 29.51 0.00 5.23
N MET A 38 29.18 1.17 4.65
CA MET A 38 30.03 2.36 4.67
C MET A 38 29.33 3.52 5.39
N ARG A 39 29.21 3.39 6.72
CA ARG A 39 28.66 4.43 7.60
C ARG A 39 29.74 5.47 7.89
N MET A 40 29.81 6.57 7.14
CA MET A 40 30.70 7.70 7.46
C MET A 40 29.94 8.90 8.06
N TRP A 41 29.94 8.87 9.39
CA TRP A 41 29.77 9.94 10.38
C TRP A 41 28.53 10.86 10.36
N ILE A 42 28.11 11.50 9.26
CA ILE A 42 26.89 12.36 9.19
C ILE A 42 26.13 12.25 7.84
N LEU A 43 26.69 11.58 6.84
CA LEU A 43 26.12 11.44 5.49
C LEU A 43 25.99 9.96 5.13
N GLU A 44 24.77 9.42 5.18
CA GLU A 44 24.47 8.08 4.65
C GLU A 44 24.55 8.13 3.12
N CYS A 45 25.60 7.53 2.57
CA CYS A 45 25.92 7.55 1.15
C CYS A 45 25.30 6.35 0.43
N LYS A 46 24.06 6.50 -0.01
CA LYS A 46 23.25 5.45 -0.63
C LYS A 46 23.75 5.03 -2.01
N LEU A 47 24.08 3.74 -2.20
CA LEU A 47 24.22 3.15 -3.53
C LEU A 47 22.83 2.97 -4.17
N ARG A 48 22.57 3.74 -5.23
CA ARG A 48 21.28 3.72 -5.92
C ARG A 48 21.09 2.43 -6.71
N SER A 49 20.20 1.56 -6.24
CA SER A 49 19.87 0.30 -6.90
C SER A 49 18.65 0.44 -7.82
N HIS A 50 18.84 0.09 -9.09
CA HIS A 50 17.76 0.00 -10.07
C HIS A 50 16.70 -1.03 -9.63
N ASP A 51 17.11 -2.11 -8.98
CA ASP A 51 16.19 -3.14 -8.49
C ASP A 51 15.28 -2.59 -7.40
N ALA A 52 15.81 -1.76 -6.49
CA ALA A 52 14.99 -1.10 -5.46
C ALA A 52 13.95 -0.15 -6.07
N PHE A 53 14.29 0.52 -7.17
CA PHE A 53 13.34 1.35 -7.92
C PHE A 53 12.21 0.49 -8.50
N VAL A 54 12.53 -0.58 -9.24
CA VAL A 54 11.55 -1.47 -9.87
C VAL A 54 10.64 -2.13 -8.83
N LEU A 55 11.22 -2.65 -7.74
CA LEU A 55 10.47 -3.31 -6.67
C LEU A 55 9.51 -2.35 -5.96
N GLY A 56 9.94 -1.12 -5.67
CA GLY A 56 9.07 -0.14 -5.03
C GLY A 56 7.97 0.39 -5.97
N VAL A 57 8.25 0.54 -7.28
CA VAL A 57 7.22 0.89 -8.28
C VAL A 57 6.19 -0.22 -8.37
N ALA A 58 6.63 -1.48 -8.41
CA ALA A 58 5.73 -2.63 -8.39
C ALA A 58 4.86 -2.67 -7.13
N ALA A 59 5.42 -2.36 -5.95
CA ALA A 59 4.65 -2.24 -4.71
C ALA A 59 3.57 -1.13 -4.78
N ALA A 60 3.91 0.05 -5.31
CA ALA A 60 2.96 1.15 -5.47
C ALA A 60 1.83 0.82 -6.47
N VAL A 61 2.15 0.11 -7.55
CA VAL A 61 1.16 -0.38 -8.53
C VAL A 61 0.21 -1.38 -7.89
N LEU A 62 0.72 -2.34 -7.10
CA LEU A 62 -0.11 -3.33 -6.42
C LEU A 62 -1.05 -2.69 -5.39
N LEU A 63 -0.56 -1.75 -4.58
CA LEU A 63 -1.40 -0.99 -3.64
C LEU A 63 -2.50 -0.21 -4.37
N SER A 64 -2.17 0.39 -5.52
CA SER A 64 -3.16 1.12 -6.35
C SER A 64 -4.18 0.18 -6.98
N ALA A 65 -3.76 -0.99 -7.46
CA ALA A 65 -4.67 -2.01 -7.98
C ALA A 65 -5.63 -2.52 -6.88
N ALA A 66 -5.12 -2.77 -5.68
CA ALA A 66 -5.92 -3.15 -4.52
C ALA A 66 -6.95 -2.05 -4.17
N HIS A 67 -6.54 -0.78 -4.18
CA HIS A 67 -7.43 0.35 -3.89
C HIS A 67 -8.53 0.54 -4.95
N ILE A 68 -8.22 0.35 -6.24
CA ILE A 68 -9.22 0.37 -7.32
C ILE A 68 -10.26 -0.74 -7.11
N LEU A 69 -9.82 -1.93 -6.71
CA LEU A 69 -10.71 -3.05 -6.43
C LEU A 69 -11.66 -2.73 -5.25
N VAL A 70 -11.16 -2.06 -4.20
CA VAL A 70 -11.99 -1.58 -3.08
C VAL A 70 -13.09 -0.62 -3.57
N ASN A 71 -12.74 0.34 -4.41
CA ASN A 71 -13.69 1.33 -4.93
C ASN A 71 -14.73 0.70 -5.86
N LEU A 72 -14.32 -0.19 -6.77
CA LEU A 72 -15.21 -0.83 -7.73
C LEU A 72 -16.32 -1.61 -7.03
N LEU A 73 -15.97 -2.34 -5.98
CA LEU A 73 -16.91 -3.14 -5.21
C LEU A 73 -17.73 -2.30 -4.23
N GLY A 74 -17.15 -1.23 -3.67
CA GLY A 74 -17.90 -0.22 -2.92
C GLY A 74 -19.03 0.38 -3.75
N LEU A 75 -18.77 0.71 -5.02
CA LEU A 75 -19.78 1.21 -5.95
C LEU A 75 -20.85 0.15 -6.28
N LEU A 76 -20.45 -1.07 -6.62
CA LEU A 76 -21.39 -2.18 -6.90
C LEU A 76 -22.28 -2.52 -5.70
N ALA A 77 -21.75 -2.41 -4.48
CA ALA A 77 -22.51 -2.64 -3.25
C ALA A 77 -23.54 -1.54 -2.96
N VAL A 78 -23.36 -0.33 -3.49
CA VAL A 78 -24.32 0.79 -3.39
C VAL A 78 -25.43 0.66 -4.44
N THR A 79 -25.09 0.34 -5.68
CA THR A 79 -26.06 0.24 -6.79
C THR A 79 -26.97 -1.00 -6.69
N GLY A 80 -26.52 -2.05 -6.01
CA GLY A 80 -27.27 -3.31 -5.85
C GLY A 80 -28.17 -3.40 -4.61
N ARG A 81 -28.35 -2.32 -3.83
CA ARG A 81 -29.18 -2.34 -2.62
C ARG A 81 -30.52 -1.65 -2.86
N ASP A 82 -31.59 -2.44 -2.84
CA ASP A 82 -32.89 -1.97 -2.36
C ASP A 82 -32.77 -1.53 -0.90
N GLU A 83 -33.50 -0.46 -0.56
CA GLU A 83 -33.33 0.44 0.57
C GLU A 83 -33.54 -0.16 1.98
N SER A 84 -33.50 -1.48 2.15
CA SER A 84 -33.92 -2.13 3.39
C SER A 84 -32.76 -2.78 4.15
N GLN A 85 -32.48 -2.17 5.31
CA GLN A 85 -31.77 -2.71 6.48
C GLN A 85 -30.24 -2.92 6.39
N LYS A 86 -29.48 -2.07 7.09
CA LYS A 86 -28.40 -2.49 8.02
C LYS A 86 -27.84 -1.35 8.89
N PRO A 87 -27.35 -1.68 10.11
CA PRO A 87 -27.10 -0.73 11.18
C PRO A 87 -25.75 -0.02 10.97
N SER A 88 -25.76 1.31 11.02
CA SER A 88 -24.59 2.22 11.05
C SER A 88 -24.00 2.72 9.71
N LYS A 89 -24.82 3.46 8.94
CA LYS A 89 -24.37 4.30 7.79
C LYS A 89 -23.19 5.25 8.11
N LYS A 90 -22.92 5.55 9.39
CA LYS A 90 -21.80 6.40 9.85
C LYS A 90 -20.45 5.67 9.85
N PHE A 91 -20.38 4.45 10.38
CA PHE A 91 -19.10 3.72 10.49
C PHE A 91 -18.56 3.32 9.12
N SER A 92 -19.41 2.83 8.22
CA SER A 92 -19.01 2.49 6.84
C SER A 92 -18.36 3.68 6.10
N LYS A 93 -18.92 4.89 6.25
CA LYS A 93 -18.32 6.13 5.70
C LYS A 93 -16.97 6.47 6.34
N VAL A 94 -16.83 6.32 7.65
CA VAL A 94 -15.56 6.57 8.35
C VAL A 94 -14.47 5.61 7.86
N PHE A 95 -14.76 4.32 7.77
CA PHE A 95 -13.80 3.35 7.22
C PHE A 95 -13.40 3.66 5.79
N PHE A 96 -14.36 4.03 4.94
CA PHE A 96 -14.07 4.43 3.57
C PHE A 96 -13.12 5.63 3.49
N VAL A 97 -13.37 6.69 4.27
CA VAL A 97 -12.48 7.86 4.33
C VAL A 97 -11.08 7.47 4.86
N SER A 98 -11.00 6.65 5.91
CA SER A 98 -9.72 6.18 6.44
C SER A 98 -8.92 5.37 5.41
N ILE A 99 -9.58 4.53 4.60
CA ILE A 99 -8.93 3.77 3.51
C ILE A 99 -8.29 4.71 2.50
N TRP A 100 -8.98 5.77 2.08
CA TRP A 100 -8.44 6.78 1.17
C TRP A 100 -7.24 7.52 1.74
N ILE A 101 -7.29 7.91 3.02
CA ILE A 101 -6.17 8.56 3.70
C ILE A 101 -4.95 7.63 3.72
N ILE A 102 -5.12 6.38 4.15
CA ILE A 102 -4.04 5.39 4.20
C ILE A 102 -3.49 5.10 2.80
N TYR A 103 -4.34 5.04 1.78
CA TYR A 103 -3.92 4.87 0.40
C TYR A 103 -3.03 6.04 -0.07
N VAL A 104 -3.47 7.29 0.10
CA VAL A 104 -2.71 8.48 -0.32
C VAL A 104 -1.37 8.56 0.41
N VAL A 105 -1.37 8.35 1.73
CA VAL A 105 -0.12 8.35 2.50
C VAL A 105 0.77 7.18 2.08
N GLY A 106 0.22 5.97 1.91
CA GLY A 106 0.98 4.78 1.50
C GLY A 106 1.66 4.95 0.15
N VAL A 107 0.91 5.38 -0.87
CA VAL A 107 1.46 5.62 -2.22
C VAL A 107 2.48 6.75 -2.20
N THR A 108 2.24 7.85 -1.49
CA THR A 108 3.22 8.95 -1.44
C THR A 108 4.54 8.52 -0.81
N LEU A 109 4.51 7.76 0.29
CA LEU A 109 5.73 7.21 0.90
C LEU A 109 6.44 6.23 -0.06
N LEU A 110 5.71 5.36 -0.75
CA LEU A 110 6.28 4.45 -1.75
C LEU A 110 6.90 5.22 -2.93
N VAL A 111 6.24 6.26 -3.45
CA VAL A 111 6.73 7.07 -4.58
C VAL A 111 7.96 7.89 -4.19
N ILE A 112 7.96 8.50 -3.00
CA ILE A 112 9.15 9.21 -2.49
C ILE A 112 10.29 8.20 -2.30
N GLY A 113 9.99 7.05 -1.70
CA GLY A 113 10.92 5.94 -1.50
C GLY A 113 11.51 5.43 -2.81
N THR A 114 10.73 5.32 -3.88
CA THR A 114 11.17 4.85 -5.21
C THR A 114 11.95 5.90 -5.98
N ARG A 115 11.47 7.16 -6.06
CA ARG A 115 12.17 8.24 -6.77
C ARG A 115 13.56 8.53 -6.19
N SER A 116 13.72 8.31 -4.89
CA SER A 116 15.04 8.30 -4.25
C SER A 116 16.02 7.32 -4.93
N ASN A 117 15.53 6.27 -5.61
CA ASN A 117 16.31 5.24 -6.33
C ASN A 117 16.42 5.41 -7.86
N GLU A 118 15.90 6.49 -8.45
CA GLU A 118 15.74 6.57 -9.92
C GLU A 118 17.04 6.77 -10.73
N LYS A 119 17.95 7.68 -10.34
CA LYS A 119 19.16 7.99 -11.15
C LYS A 119 20.38 7.17 -10.75
N LYS A 120 21.30 6.86 -11.65
CA LYS A 120 22.52 6.11 -11.26
C LYS A 120 23.48 7.00 -10.45
N GLY A 121 24.15 6.46 -9.42
CA GLY A 121 25.16 7.17 -8.62
C GLY A 121 24.97 7.09 -7.10
N ILE A 122 25.96 7.57 -6.35
CA ILE A 122 25.93 7.67 -4.89
C ILE A 122 25.26 8.99 -4.50
N SER A 123 24.22 8.93 -3.67
CA SER A 123 23.57 10.12 -3.11
C SER A 123 23.79 10.12 -1.61
N CYS A 124 24.55 11.09 -1.11
CA CYS A 124 24.78 11.28 0.32
C CYS A 124 23.87 12.41 0.83
N GLY A 125 22.99 12.13 1.80
CA GLY A 125 22.01 13.12 2.28
C GLY A 125 21.13 12.60 3.43
N PHE A 126 20.23 13.45 3.95
CA PHE A 126 19.33 13.10 5.07
C PHE A 126 18.45 11.92 4.68
N THR A 127 18.42 10.91 5.55
CA THR A 127 18.11 9.55 5.14
C THR A 127 16.60 9.30 5.00
N TYR A 128 16.23 8.72 3.85
CA TYR A 128 14.87 8.32 3.49
C TYR A 128 14.64 6.81 3.73
N HIS A 129 15.38 6.17 4.64
CA HIS A 129 15.37 4.70 4.84
C HIS A 129 14.02 4.12 5.29
N ASN A 130 13.15 4.94 5.86
CA ASN A 130 11.86 4.47 6.38
C ASN A 130 10.73 4.57 5.35
N PHE A 131 10.88 5.28 4.23
CA PHE A 131 9.72 5.54 3.36
C PHE A 131 9.17 4.29 2.66
N LEU A 132 10.04 3.41 2.13
CA LEU A 132 9.60 2.12 1.56
C LEU A 132 8.98 1.17 2.60
N PRO A 133 9.64 0.86 3.74
CA PRO A 133 9.06 -0.02 4.74
C PRO A 133 7.82 0.59 5.42
N THR A 134 7.79 1.89 5.68
CA THR A 134 6.59 2.58 6.23
C THR A 134 5.44 2.56 5.22
N GLY A 135 5.72 2.77 3.93
CA GLY A 135 4.74 2.58 2.86
C GLY A 135 4.20 1.13 2.80
N GLY A 136 5.08 0.14 2.96
CA GLY A 136 4.69 -1.28 3.08
C GLY A 136 3.78 -1.56 4.27
N ILE A 137 4.09 -1.03 5.46
CA ILE A 137 3.24 -1.18 6.66
C ILE A 137 1.84 -0.61 6.39
N LEU A 138 1.74 0.51 5.67
CA LEU A 138 0.45 1.09 5.31
C LEU A 138 -0.37 0.20 4.37
N CYS A 139 0.25 -0.66 3.55
CA CYS A 139 -0.48 -1.69 2.78
C CYS A 139 -1.18 -2.71 3.71
N VAL A 140 -0.56 -3.09 4.83
CA VAL A 140 -1.20 -3.99 5.83
C VAL A 140 -2.40 -3.30 6.48
N VAL A 141 -2.25 -2.02 6.84
CA VAL A 141 -3.35 -1.23 7.40
C VAL A 141 -4.48 -1.08 6.38
N HIS A 142 -4.14 -0.88 5.10
CA HIS A 142 -5.10 -0.84 4.00
C HIS A 142 -5.90 -2.15 3.87
N ALA A 143 -5.24 -3.31 3.89
CA ALA A 143 -5.89 -4.63 3.84
C ALA A 143 -6.85 -4.84 5.03
N PHE A 144 -6.44 -4.44 6.23
CA PHE A 144 -7.25 -4.56 7.45
C PHE A 144 -8.49 -3.68 7.39
N LEU A 145 -8.33 -2.39 7.06
CA LEU A 145 -9.45 -1.45 6.95
C LEU A 145 -10.41 -1.83 5.82
N SER A 146 -9.89 -2.31 4.69
CA SER A 146 -10.69 -2.80 3.57
C SER A 146 -11.55 -4.00 3.98
N SER A 147 -10.95 -4.97 4.68
CA SER A 147 -11.68 -6.15 5.19
C SER A 147 -12.77 -5.75 6.19
N ALA A 148 -12.46 -4.85 7.12
CA ALA A 148 -13.44 -4.32 8.07
C ALA A 148 -14.59 -3.59 7.36
N TYR A 149 -14.29 -2.77 6.35
CA TYR A 149 -15.28 -2.07 5.54
C TYR A 149 -16.27 -3.03 4.87
N TYR A 150 -15.81 -4.15 4.31
CA TYR A 150 -16.70 -5.14 3.69
C TYR A 150 -17.53 -5.95 4.68
N VAL A 151 -17.01 -6.23 5.87
CA VAL A 151 -17.76 -6.93 6.92
C VAL A 151 -18.89 -6.05 7.46
N ILE A 152 -18.61 -4.75 7.61
CA ILE A 152 -19.53 -3.77 8.21
C ILE A 152 -20.57 -3.30 7.19
N SER A 153 -20.22 -3.21 5.90
CA SER A 153 -21.10 -2.72 4.84
C SER A 153 -22.19 -3.73 4.52
#